data_AF-A0AAV0M8K8-F1
#
_entry.id   AF-A0AAV0M8K8-F1
#
_cell.length_a   1.000
_cell.length_b   1.000
_cell.length_c   1.000
_cell.angle_alpha   90.00
_cell.angle_beta   90.00
_cell.angle_gamma   90.00
#
_symmetry.space_group_name_H-M   'P 1'
#
loop_
_entity.id
_entity.type
_entity.pdbx_description
1 polymer ?
#
loop_
_entity_poly.entity_id
_entity_poly.type
_entity_poly.pdbx_seq_one_letter_code
_entity_poly.pdbx_strand_id
1 'polypeptide(L)'
;MSLYLFYANPCSLAIYYHFVLADDNFNLKDVHQATPFLAGVAVAAAALAGRCGIQAWQAFKARPPRMKTRRFYDGGFQPKMTRREAALILGLRESATPDKVKEAHRKVMVANHPDADGSDLSRIQDQ
;
A
#
# COMPACT_ATOMS: atom_id res chain seq x y z
N MET A 1 2.35 -14.52 2.78
CA MET A 1 3.11 -13.49 2.04
C MET A 1 3.47 -13.89 0.58
N SER A 2 2.89 -14.95 0.00
CA SER A 2 3.32 -15.46 -1.32
C SER A 2 2.36 -15.23 -2.50
N LEU A 3 1.31 -14.42 -2.34
CA LEU A 3 0.33 -14.13 -3.40
C LEU A 3 0.48 -12.74 -4.05
N TYR A 4 1.34 -11.87 -3.50
CA TYR A 4 1.52 -10.49 -4.00
C TYR A 4 2.57 -10.34 -5.11
N LEU A 5 3.38 -11.37 -5.37
CA LEU A 5 4.40 -11.33 -6.42
C LEU A 5 3.89 -11.79 -7.80
N PHE A 6 2.66 -12.31 -7.89
CA PHE A 6 2.07 -12.67 -9.19
C PHE A 6 1.49 -11.47 -9.95
N TYR A 7 1.20 -10.36 -9.27
CA TYR A 7 0.53 -9.19 -9.87
C TYR A 7 1.50 -8.08 -10.32
N ALA A 8 2.81 -8.29 -10.17
CA ALA A 8 3.84 -7.30 -10.51
C ALA A 8 4.75 -7.75 -11.67
N ASN A 9 4.36 -8.79 -12.41
CA ASN A 9 5.01 -9.14 -13.67
C ASN A 9 4.14 -8.71 -14.85
N PRO A 10 4.63 -7.81 -15.74
CA PRO A 10 3.87 -7.31 -16.89
C PRO A 10 3.46 -8.40 -17.89
N CYS A 11 4.02 -9.61 -17.78
CA CYS A 11 3.71 -10.75 -18.65
C CYS A 11 2.36 -11.43 -18.33
N SER A 12 1.86 -11.37 -17.08
CA SER A 12 0.62 -12.07 -16.70
C SER A 12 -0.65 -11.31 -17.09
N LEU A 13 -0.55 -10.00 -17.32
CA LEU A 13 -1.68 -9.16 -17.75
C LEU A 13 -2.08 -9.45 -19.20
N ALA A 14 -1.13 -9.88 -20.04
CA ALA A 14 -1.36 -10.19 -21.45
C ALA A 14 -2.36 -11.35 -21.66
N ILE A 15 -2.33 -12.35 -20.76
CA ILE A 15 -3.25 -13.49 -20.80
C ILE A 15 -4.68 -13.04 -20.40
N TYR A 16 -4.78 -12.07 -19.49
CA TYR A 16 -6.06 -11.54 -19.02
C TYR A 16 -6.76 -10.69 -20.09
N TYR A 17 -6.01 -9.93 -20.89
CA TYR A 17 -6.57 -9.18 -22.00
C TYR A 17 -6.93 -10.06 -23.21
N HIS A 18 -6.23 -11.18 -23.41
CA HIS A 18 -6.53 -12.09 -24.52
C HIS A 18 -7.86 -12.85 -24.35
N PHE A 19 -8.37 -13.01 -23.12
CA PHE A 19 -9.66 -13.65 -22.87
C PHE A 19 -10.86 -12.70 -23.05
N VAL A 20 -10.65 -11.39 -22.98
CA VAL A 20 -11.72 -10.37 -22.97
C VAL A 20 -12.08 -9.83 -24.37
N LEU A 21 -11.32 -10.19 -25.41
CA LEU A 21 -11.62 -9.83 -26.81
C LEU A 21 -12.09 -11.04 -27.63
N ALA A 22 -12.98 -11.84 -27.07
CA ALA A 22 -13.65 -12.93 -27.78
C ALA A 22 -15.17 -12.71 -27.80
N ASP A 23 -15.61 -11.60 -28.39
CA ASP A 23 -17.00 -11.43 -28.79
C ASP A 23 -17.02 -10.59 -30.08
N ASP A 24 -16.72 -11.24 -31.21
CA ASP A 24 -17.18 -10.79 -32.50
C ASP A 24 -17.74 -11.99 -33.25
N ASN A 25 -19.00 -11.87 -33.71
CA ASN A 25 -19.80 -12.80 -34.51
C ASN A 25 -20.80 -13.71 -33.75
N PHE A 26 -21.70 -13.12 -32.95
CA PHE A 26 -22.95 -13.81 -32.58
C PHE A 26 -24.06 -13.47 -33.60
N ASN A 27 -24.39 -14.43 -34.47
CA ASN A 27 -25.36 -14.26 -35.57
C ASN A 27 -26.81 -14.34 -35.03
N LEU A 28 -27.65 -13.39 -35.41
CA LEU A 28 -28.99 -13.11 -34.86
C LEU A 28 -30.06 -14.18 -35.18
N LYS A 29 -29.71 -15.33 -35.78
CA LYS A 29 -30.67 -16.30 -36.33
C LYS A 29 -30.98 -17.51 -35.43
N ASP A 30 -30.21 -17.75 -34.36
CA ASP A 30 -30.32 -18.98 -33.54
C ASP A 30 -31.06 -18.81 -32.19
N VAL A 31 -31.71 -17.67 -31.98
CA VAL A 31 -32.23 -17.20 -30.67
C VAL A 31 -33.40 -18.04 -30.12
N HIS A 32 -34.10 -18.81 -30.97
CA HIS A 32 -35.32 -19.52 -30.55
C HIS A 32 -35.12 -20.85 -29.81
N GLN A 33 -33.92 -21.46 -29.82
CA GLN A 33 -33.65 -22.75 -29.13
C GLN A 33 -32.44 -22.69 -28.17
N ALA A 34 -31.54 -21.71 -28.33
CA ALA A 34 -30.32 -21.56 -27.52
C ALA A 34 -30.44 -20.50 -26.39
N THR A 35 -31.57 -19.79 -26.31
CA THR A 35 -31.83 -18.72 -25.34
C THR A 35 -31.63 -19.08 -23.87
N PRO A 36 -32.09 -20.24 -23.35
CA PRO A 36 -31.91 -20.53 -21.92
C PRO A 36 -30.45 -20.81 -21.55
N PHE A 37 -29.70 -21.47 -22.44
CA PHE A 37 -28.28 -21.74 -22.21
C PHE A 37 -27.45 -20.45 -22.30
N LEU A 38 -27.71 -19.63 -23.33
CA LEU A 38 -27.01 -18.36 -23.51
C LEU A 38 -27.31 -17.38 -22.37
N ALA A 39 -28.57 -17.32 -21.91
CA ALA A 39 -28.94 -16.54 -20.73
C ALA A 39 -28.20 -17.02 -19.48
N GLY A 40 -28.07 -18.34 -19.28
CA GLY A 40 -27.31 -18.92 -18.17
C GLY A 40 -25.82 -18.55 -18.20
N VAL A 41 -25.18 -18.66 -19.37
CA VAL A 41 -23.76 -18.29 -19.55
C VAL A 41 -23.55 -16.80 -19.35
N ALA A 42 -24.44 -15.94 -19.88
CA ALA A 42 -24.35 -14.50 -19.70
C ALA A 42 -24.48 -14.08 -18.22
N VAL A 43 -25.44 -14.67 -17.49
CA VAL A 43 -25.61 -14.42 -16.05
C VAL A 43 -24.39 -14.90 -15.26
N ALA A 44 -23.84 -16.07 -15.59
CA ALA A 44 -22.64 -16.59 -14.93
C ALA A 44 -21.41 -15.71 -15.18
N ALA A 45 -21.20 -15.25 -16.41
CA ALA A 45 -20.11 -14.35 -16.77
C ALA A 45 -20.23 -12.99 -16.04
N ALA A 46 -21.43 -12.41 -16.02
CA ALA A 46 -21.70 -11.15 -15.30
C ALA A 46 -21.45 -11.29 -13.79
N ALA A 47 -21.87 -12.40 -13.18
CA ALA A 47 -21.65 -12.67 -11.76
C ALA A 47 -20.16 -12.80 -11.41
N LEU A 48 -19.37 -13.50 -12.24
CA LEU A 48 -17.93 -13.65 -12.03
C LEU A 48 -17.19 -12.33 -12.18
N ALA A 49 -17.49 -11.55 -13.23
CA ALA A 49 -16.91 -10.24 -13.44
C ALA A 49 -17.22 -9.28 -12.27
N GLY A 50 -18.47 -9.27 -11.79
CA GLY A 50 -18.87 -8.50 -10.62
C GLY A 50 -18.11 -8.89 -9.35
N ARG A 51 -17.95 -10.20 -9.10
CA ARG A 51 -17.19 -10.71 -7.94
C ARG A 51 -15.72 -10.29 -8.00
N CYS A 52 -15.06 -10.45 -9.15
CA CYS A 52 -13.67 -10.05 -9.34
C CYS A 52 -13.50 -8.54 -9.15
N GLY A 53 -14.43 -7.73 -9.67
CA GLY A 53 -14.43 -6.28 -9.53
C GLY A 53 -14.52 -5.82 -8.07
N ILE A 54 -15.45 -6.40 -7.29
CA ILE A 54 -15.63 -6.06 -5.87
C ILE A 54 -14.39 -6.45 -5.05
N GLN A 55 -13.81 -7.63 -5.30
CA GLN A 55 -12.61 -8.09 -4.60
C GLN A 55 -11.41 -7.18 -4.90
N ALA A 56 -11.22 -6.78 -6.16
CA ALA A 56 -10.18 -5.83 -6.54
C ALA A 56 -10.37 -4.45 -5.89
N TRP A 57 -11.62 -3.97 -5.82
CA TRP A 57 -11.96 -2.70 -5.20
C TRP A 57 -11.73 -2.69 -3.68
N GLN A 58 -12.11 -3.77 -2.99
CA GLN A 58 -11.85 -3.92 -1.56
C GLN A 58 -10.33 -3.99 -1.28
N ALA A 59 -9.58 -4.74 -2.07
CA ALA A 59 -8.13 -4.78 -1.97
C ALA A 59 -7.47 -3.44 -2.27
N PHE A 60 -8.07 -2.61 -3.14
CA PHE A 60 -7.60 -1.26 -3.42
C PHE A 60 -7.87 -0.29 -2.27
N LYS A 61 -9.07 -0.32 -1.68
CA LYS A 61 -9.40 0.50 -0.49
C LYS A 61 -8.62 0.09 0.75
N ALA A 62 -8.28 -1.19 0.88
CA ALA A 62 -7.46 -1.71 1.97
C ALA A 62 -5.97 -1.38 1.83
N ARG A 63 -5.54 -0.73 0.74
CA ARG A 63 -4.14 -0.30 0.60
C ARG A 63 -3.87 0.80 1.62
N PRO A 64 -2.95 0.61 2.58
CA PRO A 64 -2.51 1.72 3.41
C PRO A 64 -1.96 2.81 2.48
N PRO A 65 -2.19 4.10 2.79
CA PRO A 65 -1.60 5.18 2.00
C PRO A 65 -0.11 4.91 1.91
N ARG A 66 0.40 4.78 0.67
CA ARG A 66 1.83 4.54 0.43
C ARG A 66 2.58 5.58 1.25
N MET A 67 3.25 5.16 2.33
CA MET A 67 4.09 6.04 3.12
C MET A 67 5.06 6.64 2.11
N LYS A 68 4.90 7.94 1.81
CA LYS A 68 5.91 8.69 1.07
C LYS A 68 7.18 8.46 1.86
N THR A 69 8.09 7.67 1.30
CA THR A 69 9.42 7.45 1.84
C THR A 69 9.97 8.83 2.11
N ARG A 70 10.02 9.21 3.39
CA ARG A 70 10.63 10.49 3.77
C ARG A 70 12.03 10.38 3.23
N ARG A 71 12.39 11.27 2.30
CA ARG A 71 13.76 11.38 1.80
C ARG A 71 14.62 11.51 3.06
N PHE A 72 15.36 10.45 3.38
CA PHE A 72 16.34 10.51 4.45
C PHE A 72 17.36 11.56 4.01
N TYR A 73 17.71 12.48 4.90
CA TYR A 73 18.69 13.49 4.58
C TYR A 73 20.04 12.80 4.45
N ASP A 74 20.65 12.90 3.28
CA ASP A 74 21.93 12.25 2.98
C ASP A 74 23.05 12.98 3.74
N GLY A 75 23.80 12.23 4.55
CA GLY A 75 24.97 12.74 5.31
C GLY A 75 24.86 12.59 6.83
N GLY A 76 25.92 12.99 7.54
CA GLY A 76 25.94 13.08 8.99
C GLY A 76 25.45 14.43 9.51
N PHE A 77 25.59 14.64 10.82
CA PHE A 77 25.36 15.95 11.43
C PHE A 77 26.39 16.97 10.94
N GLN A 78 25.96 18.23 10.82
CA GLN A 78 26.86 19.34 10.56
C GLN A 78 27.77 19.55 11.79
N PRO A 79 29.00 20.05 11.58
CA PRO A 79 29.94 20.29 12.68
C PRO A 79 29.46 21.35 13.67
N LYS A 80 28.50 22.19 13.29
CA LYS A 80 27.84 23.19 14.14
C LYS A 80 26.33 23.06 13.97
N MET A 81 25.61 22.93 15.08
CA MET A 81 24.15 22.79 15.09
C MET A 81 23.46 24.04 14.53
N THR A 82 23.02 23.97 13.27
CA THR A 82 22.30 25.08 12.62
C THR A 82 20.79 25.00 12.87
N ARG A 83 20.07 26.13 12.77
CA ARG A 83 18.60 26.15 12.91
C ARG A 83 17.91 25.22 11.92
N ARG A 84 18.44 25.14 10.69
CA ARG A 84 17.96 24.25 9.64
C ARG A 84 18.12 22.80 10.07
N GLU A 85 19.31 22.41 10.51
CA GLU A 85 19.57 21.06 10.98
C GLU A 85 18.70 20.66 12.18
N ALA A 86 18.56 21.54 13.18
CA ALA A 86 17.69 21.28 14.33
C ALA A 86 16.23 21.04 13.90
N ALA A 87 15.73 21.80 12.92
CA ALA A 87 14.40 21.58 12.36
C ALA A 87 14.28 20.21 11.67
N LEU A 88 15.33 19.76 10.97
CA LEU A 88 15.36 18.44 10.33
C LEU A 88 15.36 17.30 11.35
N ILE A 89 16.15 17.42 12.42
CA ILE A 89 16.22 16.43 13.51
C ILE A 89 14.86 16.30 14.21
N LEU A 90 14.21 17.43 14.50
CA LEU A 90 12.89 17.46 15.14
C LEU A 90 11.73 17.12 14.18
N GLY A 91 11.99 17.01 12.88
CA GLY A 91 10.96 16.77 11.86
C GLY A 91 9.99 17.95 11.69
N LEU A 92 10.43 19.17 11.97
CA LEU A 92 9.67 20.41 11.88
C LEU A 92 10.13 21.26 10.69
N ARG A 93 9.33 22.28 10.36
CA ARG A 93 9.75 23.34 9.43
C ARG A 93 10.51 24.42 10.21
N GLU A 94 11.47 25.11 9.59
CA GLU A 94 12.23 26.19 10.21
C GLU A 94 11.36 27.31 10.81
N SER A 95 10.15 27.49 10.28
CA SER A 95 9.15 28.47 10.72
C SER A 95 8.16 27.94 11.77
N ALA A 96 8.46 26.83 12.46
CA ALA A 96 7.57 26.25 13.46
C ALA A 96 7.46 27.11 14.72
N THR A 97 6.30 27.06 15.39
CA THR A 97 6.07 27.77 16.66
C THR A 97 6.86 27.14 17.81
N PRO A 98 7.26 27.92 18.84
CA PRO A 98 8.07 27.41 19.96
C PRO A 98 7.38 26.27 20.72
N ASP A 99 6.05 26.27 20.79
CA ASP A 99 5.29 25.19 21.44
C ASP A 99 5.47 23.85 20.73
N LYS A 100 5.48 23.85 19.39
CA LYS A 100 5.71 22.65 18.57
C LYS A 100 7.14 22.16 18.70
N VAL A 101 8.11 23.07 18.85
CA VAL A 101 9.52 22.73 19.07
C VAL A 101 9.69 22.01 20.40
N LYS A 102 9.11 22.54 21.49
CA LYS A 102 9.18 21.91 22.82
C LYS A 102 8.57 20.52 22.83
N GLU A 103 7.43 20.36 22.17
CA GLU A 103 6.74 19.08 22.11
C GLU A 103 7.48 18.06 21.24
N ALA A 104 8.00 18.47 20.09
CA ALA A 104 8.83 17.60 19.25
C ALA A 104 10.12 17.19 19.97
N HIS A 105 10.75 18.13 20.69
CA HIS A 105 11.95 17.86 21.48
C HIS A 105 11.67 16.82 22.57
N ARG A 106 10.57 16.95 23.32
CA ARG A 106 10.15 15.95 24.32
C ARG A 106 9.98 14.56 23.70
N LYS A 107 9.32 14.48 22.54
CA LYS A 107 9.10 13.21 21.83
C LYS A 107 10.41 12.56 21.40
N VAL A 108 11.34 13.35 20.86
CA VAL A 108 12.67 12.87 20.45
C VAL A 108 13.47 12.40 21.66
N MET A 109 13.43 13.13 22.78
CA MET A 109 14.13 12.74 24.01
C MET A 109 13.61 11.43 24.59
N VAL A 110 12.29 11.19 24.58
CA VAL A 110 11.68 9.95 25.06
C VAL A 110 12.05 8.78 24.14
N ALA A 111 12.00 8.98 22.82
CA ALA A 111 12.32 7.94 21.85
C ALA A 111 13.78 7.50 21.89
N ASN A 112 14.69 8.41 22.22
CA ASN A 112 16.13 8.16 22.30
C ASN A 112 16.64 8.04 23.75
N HIS A 113 15.75 7.87 24.73
CA HIS A 113 16.13 7.83 26.13
C HIS A 113 16.99 6.57 26.39
N PRO A 114 18.18 6.69 27.01
CA PRO A 114 19.08 5.54 27.21
C PRO A 114 18.48 4.46 28.10
N ASP A 115 17.51 4.81 28.95
CA ASP A 115 16.81 3.82 29.79
C ASP A 115 15.71 3.05 29.04
N ALA A 116 15.40 3.42 27.78
CA ALA A 116 14.45 2.70 26.92
C ALA A 116 15.14 1.67 26.00
N ASP A 117 16.42 1.87 25.65
CA ASP A 117 17.17 1.03 24.70
C ASP A 117 18.02 -0.08 25.37
N GLY A 118 17.81 -0.36 26.67
CA GLY A 118 18.83 -1.00 27.51
C GLY A 118 18.48 -2.26 28.30
N SER A 119 17.37 -2.98 28.08
CA SER A 119 17.12 -4.22 28.86
C SER A 119 16.25 -5.29 28.19
N ASP A 120 16.59 -5.69 26.97
CA ASP A 120 16.08 -6.96 26.42
C ASP A 120 16.96 -8.18 26.81
N LEU A 121 18.05 -7.96 27.56
CA LEU A 121 18.90 -9.04 28.09
C LEU A 121 18.36 -9.68 29.38
N SER A 122 17.40 -9.05 30.08
CA SER A 122 16.77 -9.64 31.27
C SER A 122 15.52 -10.47 30.96
N ARG A 123 15.01 -10.47 29.72
CA ARG A 123 13.79 -11.21 29.34
C ARG A 123 14.04 -12.66 28.91
N ILE A 124 15.30 -13.07 28.69
CA ILE A 124 15.66 -14.42 28.23
C ILE A 124 15.90 -15.40 29.41
N GLN A 125 16.05 -14.93 30.65
CA GLN A 125 16.22 -15.81 31.82
C GLN A 125 14.90 -16.27 32.48
N ASP A 126 13.75 -15.82 31.99
CA ASP A 126 12.42 -16.19 32.50
C ASP A 126 11.63 -17.13 31.57
N GLN A 127 12.33 -17.91 30.72
CA GLN A 127 11.75 -19.08 30.02
C GLN A 127 12.48 -20.37 30.36
#